data_AF-A0A421JMX4-F1
#
_entry.id   AF-A0A421JMX4-F1
#
_cell.length_a   1.000
_cell.length_b   1.000
_cell.length_c   1.000
_cell.angle_alpha   90.00
_cell.angle_beta   90.00
_cell.angle_gamma   90.00
#
_symmetry.space_group_name_H-M   'P 1'
#
loop_
_entity.id
_entity.type
_entity.pdbx_description
1 polymer ?
#
loop_
_entity_poly.entity_id
_entity_poly.type
_entity_poly.pdbx_seq_one_letter_code
_entity_poly.pdbx_strand_id
1 'polypeptide(L)'
;MSHCSIDFDWYDIHQESYEEVQITSSDLGSFELRDDLTYDVCQCYTFPADSEPIVQHILQVYAHMKLFKQIQACCHYPLFNELAQGVSYLPERIDTLLSGIGDVKLKQGTYQMKWSLTTLKTALLNQSFFYHKVKTVCISTDYPFPLFIEPEHECYKGLFWDDDEGNDKLDTYIRSYLDKFSGKVVSQNDCKKFVIGIPSDKSLSITEANLYLPPWFKSEHPEFMHVYSLFMLDRLQRTTQLTEMNESTQTALRCIGLTFCNITVDQLTSSLSGIDTLYEIGGYKSVGLVNTPGSGQGCLGQLFMRNVLDLALTPLSECSQFSKAFGYVLTPARQIDMNAKFIVNGDGDIVAKRLLLENQ
;
A
#
# COMPACT_ATOMS: atom_id res chain seq x y z
N MET A 1 18.54 5.30 -33.71
CA MET A 1 17.91 4.53 -32.63
C MET A 1 18.99 3.64 -32.04
N SER A 2 19.39 3.87 -30.80
CA SER A 2 20.45 3.10 -30.14
C SER A 2 19.86 1.81 -29.60
N HIS A 3 20.29 0.67 -30.14
CA HIS A 3 20.00 -0.65 -29.57
C HIS A 3 20.78 -0.79 -28.26
N CYS A 4 20.05 -0.99 -27.16
CA CYS A 4 20.63 -1.31 -25.85
C CYS A 4 20.50 -2.82 -25.68
N SER A 5 21.59 -3.57 -25.83
CA SER A 5 21.65 -4.98 -25.45
C SER A 5 21.73 -5.06 -23.93
N ILE A 6 20.79 -5.77 -23.29
CA ILE A 6 20.79 -5.99 -21.84
C ILE A 6 21.20 -7.44 -21.62
N ASP A 7 22.33 -7.65 -20.93
CA ASP A 7 22.73 -8.95 -20.38
C ASP A 7 21.90 -9.22 -19.12
N PHE A 8 21.26 -10.38 -19.06
CA PHE A 8 20.62 -10.88 -17.84
C PHE A 8 21.58 -11.86 -17.15
N ASP A 9 22.40 -11.37 -16.22
CA ASP A 9 23.40 -12.19 -15.48
C ASP A 9 22.80 -13.37 -14.67
N TRP A 10 21.47 -13.46 -14.56
CA TRP A 10 20.74 -14.54 -13.87
C TRP A 10 20.23 -15.63 -14.82
N TYR A 11 20.46 -15.46 -16.12
CA TYR A 11 20.18 -16.45 -17.16
C TYR A 11 21.52 -16.83 -17.79
N ASP A 12 22.03 -18.01 -17.45
CA ASP A 12 23.25 -18.55 -18.07
C ASP A 12 22.86 -18.99 -19.48
N ILE A 13 22.94 -18.07 -20.45
CA ILE A 13 22.67 -18.38 -21.86
C ILE A 13 23.79 -19.31 -22.31
N HIS A 14 23.55 -20.62 -22.23
CA HIS A 14 24.37 -21.61 -22.89
C HIS A 14 24.54 -21.19 -24.36
N GLN A 15 25.79 -20.95 -24.75
CA GLN A 15 26.29 -20.20 -25.90
C GLN A 15 25.89 -20.71 -27.32
N GLU A 16 24.80 -21.45 -27.50
CA GLU A 16 24.49 -22.06 -28.81
C GLU A 16 23.29 -21.47 -29.56
N SER A 17 22.58 -20.47 -29.01
CA SER A 17 21.60 -19.70 -29.78
C SER A 17 21.44 -18.30 -29.21
N TYR A 18 21.90 -17.28 -29.95
CA TYR A 18 21.63 -15.87 -29.68
C TYR A 18 20.14 -15.58 -29.93
N GLU A 19 19.27 -15.97 -28.99
CA GLU A 19 17.90 -15.47 -28.94
C GLU A 19 17.93 -14.13 -28.20
N GLU A 20 17.79 -13.03 -28.95
CA GLU A 20 17.78 -11.68 -28.39
C GLU A 20 16.47 -11.48 -27.61
N VAL A 21 16.55 -11.50 -26.27
CA VAL A 21 15.42 -11.20 -25.39
C VAL A 21 15.25 -9.69 -25.30
N GLN A 22 14.12 -9.18 -25.81
CA GLN A 22 13.79 -7.75 -25.74
C GLN A 22 12.68 -7.51 -24.71
N ILE A 23 12.94 -6.64 -23.74
CA ILE A 23 11.91 -6.13 -22.84
C ILE A 23 11.12 -5.07 -23.61
N THR A 24 9.81 -5.28 -23.77
CA THR A 24 8.95 -4.33 -24.49
C THR A 24 8.09 -3.47 -23.57
N SER A 25 8.01 -3.83 -22.28
CA SER A 25 7.29 -3.06 -21.28
C SER A 25 8.24 -2.29 -20.39
N SER A 26 8.12 -0.96 -20.38
CA SER A 26 8.73 -0.11 -19.35
C SER A 26 8.04 -0.24 -17.99
N ASP A 27 6.88 -0.89 -17.94
CA ASP A 27 6.17 -1.24 -16.70
C ASP A 27 6.59 -2.65 -16.28
N LEU A 28 7.32 -2.74 -15.17
CA LEU A 28 7.76 -4.01 -14.59
C LEU A 28 6.71 -4.59 -13.63
N GLY A 29 5.78 -3.76 -13.16
CA GLY A 29 4.82 -4.12 -12.13
C GLY A 29 4.43 -2.96 -11.24
N SER A 30 3.74 -3.29 -10.17
CA SER A 30 3.25 -2.31 -9.21
C SER A 30 3.25 -2.88 -7.79
N PHE A 31 3.21 -2.01 -6.79
CA PHE A 31 3.22 -2.42 -5.38
C PHE A 31 2.36 -1.51 -4.52
N GLU A 32 1.70 -2.07 -3.51
CA GLU A 32 1.02 -1.29 -2.47
C GLU A 32 1.96 -1.10 -1.27
N LEU A 33 2.17 0.14 -0.84
CA LEU A 33 2.92 0.44 0.37
C LEU A 33 2.08 0.12 1.60
N ARG A 34 2.71 -0.39 2.66
CA ARG A 34 2.06 -0.54 3.97
C ARG A 34 1.71 0.82 4.58
N ASP A 35 0.45 0.98 4.99
CA ASP A 35 -0.03 2.20 5.66
C ASP A 35 0.66 2.47 7.00
N ASP A 36 1.17 1.42 7.67
CA ASP A 36 1.80 1.49 8.99
C ASP A 36 3.33 1.52 8.96
N LEU A 37 3.94 1.58 7.77
CA LEU A 37 5.39 1.64 7.60
C LEU A 37 6.02 2.78 8.41
N THR A 38 5.47 3.99 8.26
CA THR A 38 5.97 5.18 8.96
C THR A 38 5.85 5.04 10.46
N TYR A 39 4.74 4.46 10.93
CA TYR A 39 4.53 4.18 12.34
C TYR A 39 5.62 3.24 12.87
N ASP A 40 5.83 2.11 12.22
CA ASP A 40 6.83 1.09 12.59
C ASP A 40 8.25 1.66 12.60
N VAL A 41 8.63 2.44 11.58
CA VAL A 41 9.95 3.10 11.50
C VAL A 41 10.21 3.96 12.73
N CYS A 42 9.19 4.68 13.19
CA CYS A 42 9.31 5.53 14.36
C CYS A 42 9.33 4.74 15.67
N GLN A 43 8.62 3.60 15.77
CA GLN A 43 8.68 2.74 16.96
C GLN A 43 10.07 2.13 17.18
N CYS A 44 10.84 1.93 16.12
CA CYS A 44 12.22 1.46 16.21
C CYS A 44 13.22 2.52 16.70
N TYR A 45 12.80 3.79 16.85
CA TYR A 45 13.66 4.87 17.29
C TYR A 45 13.56 5.07 18.81
N THR A 46 14.65 4.78 19.52
CA THR A 46 14.70 4.89 20.98
C THR A 46 15.01 6.32 21.42
N PHE A 47 14.22 6.84 22.35
CA PHE A 47 14.45 8.13 23.01
C PHE A 47 14.92 7.93 24.46
N PRO A 48 15.56 8.94 25.08
CA PRO A 48 15.81 8.93 26.52
C PRO A 48 14.48 8.86 27.31
N ALA A 49 14.43 8.03 28.36
CA ALA A 49 13.21 7.67 29.10
C ALA A 49 12.36 8.86 29.57
N ASP A 50 12.98 9.99 29.92
CA ASP A 50 12.28 11.17 30.46
C ASP A 50 11.53 11.99 29.40
N SER A 51 11.62 11.61 28.11
CA SER A 51 11.05 12.35 26.97
C SER A 51 9.99 11.54 26.18
N GLU A 52 9.78 10.27 26.53
CA GLU A 52 9.30 9.24 25.58
C GLU A 52 7.94 9.49 24.91
N PRO A 53 6.81 9.76 25.60
CA PRO A 53 5.51 9.69 24.94
C PRO A 53 5.25 10.85 23.96
N ILE A 54 5.57 12.07 24.37
CA ILE A 54 5.31 13.28 23.58
C ILE A 54 6.27 13.35 22.38
N VAL A 55 7.55 13.05 22.60
CA VAL A 55 8.58 13.07 21.57
C VAL A 55 8.30 12.00 20.51
N GLN A 56 7.78 10.84 20.91
CA GLN A 56 7.32 9.82 19.96
C GLN A 56 6.17 10.32 19.09
N HIS A 57 5.17 11.01 19.65
CA HIS A 57 4.09 11.59 18.85
C HIS A 57 4.57 12.70 17.92
N ILE A 58 5.49 13.57 18.36
CA ILE A 58 6.10 14.59 17.50
C ILE A 58 6.86 13.93 16.34
N LEU A 59 7.62 12.88 16.62
CA LEU A 59 8.31 12.10 15.59
C LEU A 59 7.32 11.56 14.57
N GLN A 60 6.20 10.97 15.02
CA GLN A 60 5.16 10.44 14.15
C GLN A 60 4.51 11.53 13.27
N VAL A 61 4.27 12.73 13.81
CA VAL A 61 3.77 13.87 13.03
C VAL A 61 4.71 14.20 11.87
N TYR A 62 6.00 14.39 12.16
CA TYR A 62 6.96 14.74 11.12
C TYR A 62 7.27 13.60 10.16
N ALA A 63 7.19 12.35 10.61
CA ALA A 63 7.43 11.18 9.79
C ALA A 63 6.31 10.98 8.76
N HIS A 64 5.05 11.15 9.18
CA HIS A 64 3.93 11.10 8.24
C HIS A 64 3.93 12.29 7.28
N MET A 65 4.35 13.48 7.74
CA MET A 65 4.56 14.62 6.84
C MET A 65 5.69 14.34 5.83
N LYS A 66 6.75 13.65 6.23
CA LYS A 66 7.83 13.23 5.32
C LYS A 66 7.34 12.22 4.28
N LEU A 67 6.57 11.22 4.69
CA LEU A 67 5.94 10.27 3.77
C LEU A 67 5.06 11.00 2.75
N PHE A 68 4.20 11.91 3.22
CA PHE A 68 3.39 12.78 2.36
C PHE A 68 4.26 13.53 1.33
N LYS A 69 5.31 14.23 1.78
CA LYS A 69 6.23 14.99 0.90
C LYS A 69 6.90 14.09 -0.13
N GLN A 70 7.25 12.87 0.27
CA GLN A 70 7.89 11.90 -0.62
C GLN A 70 6.96 11.42 -1.72
N ILE A 71 5.72 11.06 -1.39
CA ILE A 71 4.71 10.65 -2.37
C ILE A 71 4.34 11.83 -3.28
N GLN A 72 4.18 13.02 -2.71
CA GLN A 72 3.90 14.25 -3.46
C GLN A 72 5.03 14.59 -4.46
N ALA A 73 6.29 14.42 -4.07
CA ALA A 73 7.44 14.62 -4.96
C ALA A 73 7.54 13.55 -6.06
N CYS A 74 6.95 12.37 -5.86
CA CYS A 74 6.90 11.31 -6.86
C CYS A 74 5.75 11.55 -7.86
N CYS A 75 4.53 11.72 -7.35
CA CYS A 75 3.30 11.66 -8.14
C CYS A 75 2.70 13.03 -8.50
N HIS A 76 3.13 14.11 -7.83
CA HIS A 76 2.74 15.50 -8.12
C HIS A 76 1.23 15.76 -8.17
N TYR A 77 0.54 15.77 -7.03
CA TYR A 77 -0.88 16.10 -6.97
C TYR A 77 -1.11 17.61 -6.77
N PRO A 78 -1.70 18.34 -7.73
CA PRO A 78 -1.79 19.80 -7.67
C PRO A 78 -2.49 20.35 -6.42
N LEU A 79 -3.50 19.64 -5.90
CA LEU A 79 -4.27 20.00 -4.72
C LEU A 79 -3.43 20.08 -3.43
N PHE A 80 -2.22 19.51 -3.44
CA PHE A 80 -1.35 19.42 -2.26
C PHE A 80 -0.03 20.18 -2.43
N ASN A 81 0.12 20.98 -3.50
CA ASN A 81 1.38 21.67 -3.82
C ASN A 81 1.87 22.62 -2.72
N GLU A 82 0.96 23.35 -2.07
CA GLU A 82 1.33 24.26 -0.98
C GLU A 82 1.86 23.50 0.24
N LEU A 83 1.25 22.36 0.55
CA LEU A 83 1.65 21.52 1.68
C LEU A 83 3.00 20.82 1.46
N ALA A 84 3.41 20.62 0.22
CA ALA A 84 4.73 20.03 -0.10
C ALA A 84 5.89 20.85 0.49
N GLN A 85 5.67 22.14 0.75
CA GLN A 85 6.65 23.06 1.34
C GLN A 85 6.72 22.98 2.87
N GLY A 86 5.79 22.27 3.53
CA GLY A 86 5.76 22.15 4.97
C GLY A 86 7.00 21.46 5.55
N VAL A 87 7.30 21.74 6.82
CA VAL A 87 8.50 21.20 7.46
C VAL A 87 8.32 19.74 7.89
N SER A 88 9.39 18.96 7.80
CA SER A 88 9.43 17.57 8.25
C SER A 88 10.72 17.33 9.01
N TYR A 89 10.80 17.85 10.23
CA TYR A 89 11.99 17.73 11.08
C TYR A 89 12.12 16.32 11.63
N LEU A 90 13.09 15.57 11.12
CA LEU A 90 13.31 14.17 11.45
C LEU A 90 14.77 13.90 11.81
N PRO A 91 15.05 12.89 12.65
CA PRO A 91 16.39 12.34 12.74
C PRO A 91 16.86 11.86 11.37
N GLU A 92 18.13 12.11 11.03
CA GLU A 92 18.73 11.82 9.71
C GLU A 92 18.46 10.40 9.21
N ARG A 93 18.51 9.41 10.12
CA ARG A 93 18.26 8.00 9.77
C ARG A 93 16.83 7.77 9.31
N ILE A 94 15.84 8.33 10.02
CA ILE A 94 14.42 8.18 9.66
C ILE A 94 14.15 8.95 8.37
N ASP A 95 14.69 10.16 8.24
CA ASP A 95 14.57 10.95 7.02
C ASP A 95 15.12 10.20 5.80
N THR A 96 16.28 9.56 5.94
CA THR A 96 16.90 8.76 4.87
C THR A 96 16.04 7.56 4.48
N LEU A 97 15.51 6.83 5.46
CA LEU A 97 14.64 5.67 5.22
C LEU A 97 13.37 6.07 4.47
N LEU A 98 12.69 7.12 4.92
CA LEU A 98 11.44 7.60 4.30
C LEU A 98 11.68 8.31 2.96
N SER A 99 12.87 8.89 2.73
CA SER A 99 13.25 9.46 1.44
C SER A 99 13.44 8.41 0.35
N GLY A 100 13.52 7.12 0.70
CA GLY A 100 13.59 6.00 -0.23
C GLY A 100 12.24 5.49 -0.70
N ILE A 101 11.13 6.19 -0.40
CA ILE A 101 9.77 5.78 -0.78
C ILE A 101 9.36 6.36 -2.14
N GLY A 102 8.61 5.64 -2.96
CA GLY A 102 8.14 6.13 -4.26
C GLY A 102 8.31 5.10 -5.38
N ASP A 103 8.06 5.50 -6.62
CA ASP A 103 8.24 4.65 -7.80
C ASP A 103 9.69 4.15 -7.90
N VAL A 104 9.85 2.85 -8.09
CA VAL A 104 11.17 2.21 -8.16
C VAL A 104 11.58 2.09 -9.62
N LYS A 105 12.51 2.95 -10.03
CA LYS A 105 13.04 2.99 -11.40
C LYS A 105 14.28 2.11 -11.51
N LEU A 106 14.22 1.12 -12.39
CA LEU A 106 15.32 0.23 -12.75
C LEU A 106 15.77 0.51 -14.19
N LYS A 107 16.87 -0.09 -14.60
CA LYS A 107 17.35 0.03 -15.99
C LYS A 107 16.32 -0.53 -16.98
N GLN A 108 15.60 -1.57 -16.56
CA GLN A 108 14.69 -2.38 -17.36
C GLN A 108 13.26 -1.80 -17.42
N GLY A 109 12.91 -0.90 -16.49
CA GLY A 109 11.56 -0.34 -16.37
C GLY A 109 11.29 0.15 -14.96
N THR A 110 10.01 0.37 -14.64
CA THR A 110 9.56 0.97 -13.38
C THR A 110 8.58 0.05 -12.67
N TYR A 111 8.72 -0.09 -11.35
CA TYR A 111 7.64 -0.55 -10.49
C TYR A 111 6.89 0.67 -9.94
N GLN A 112 5.59 0.74 -10.22
CA GLN A 112 4.75 1.87 -9.82
C GLN A 112 4.08 1.64 -8.46
N MET A 113 4.02 2.68 -7.64
CA MET A 113 3.26 2.64 -6.40
C MET A 113 1.76 2.67 -6.70
N LYS A 114 1.02 1.68 -6.19
CA LYS A 114 -0.45 1.63 -6.26
C LYS A 114 -1.06 2.61 -5.28
N TRP A 115 -2.15 3.22 -5.72
CA TRP A 115 -3.03 4.08 -4.93
C TRP A 115 -2.29 5.16 -4.12
N SER A 116 -1.36 5.85 -4.78
CA SER A 116 -0.51 6.85 -4.15
C SER A 116 -1.28 8.06 -3.61
N LEU A 117 -2.42 8.46 -4.19
CA LEU A 117 -3.26 9.53 -3.63
C LEU A 117 -3.89 9.10 -2.31
N THR A 118 -4.39 7.86 -2.26
CA THR A 118 -4.98 7.23 -1.07
C THR A 118 -3.94 7.11 0.04
N THR A 119 -2.75 6.61 -0.26
CA THR A 119 -1.65 6.51 0.71
C THR A 119 -1.21 7.89 1.20
N LEU A 120 -1.16 8.89 0.31
CA LEU A 120 -0.84 10.27 0.67
C LEU A 120 -1.89 10.88 1.60
N LYS A 121 -3.19 10.70 1.33
CA LYS A 121 -4.28 11.16 2.19
C LYS A 121 -4.26 10.45 3.55
N THR A 122 -4.00 9.14 3.57
CA THR A 122 -3.82 8.37 4.80
C THR A 122 -2.66 8.92 5.63
N ALA A 123 -1.53 9.27 5.00
CA ALA A 123 -0.38 9.86 5.69
C ALA A 123 -0.75 11.20 6.35
N LEU A 124 -1.45 12.08 5.64
CA LEU A 124 -1.95 13.34 6.23
C LEU A 124 -2.93 13.11 7.38
N LEU A 125 -3.85 12.16 7.26
CA LEU A 125 -4.80 11.85 8.33
C LEU A 125 -4.08 11.32 9.59
N ASN A 126 -3.09 10.45 9.41
CA ASN A 126 -2.24 9.95 10.50
C ASN A 126 -1.42 11.08 11.15
N GLN A 127 -0.85 11.99 10.35
CA GLN A 127 -0.19 13.18 10.86
C GLN A 127 -1.12 13.99 11.76
N SER A 128 -2.34 14.29 11.30
CA SER A 128 -3.32 15.07 12.08
C SER A 128 -3.74 14.35 13.36
N PHE A 129 -3.85 13.02 13.33
CA PHE A 129 -4.12 12.20 14.51
C PHE A 129 -3.01 12.30 15.56
N PHE A 130 -1.74 12.14 15.17
CA PHE A 130 -0.62 12.30 16.11
C PHE A 130 -0.45 13.74 16.58
N TYR A 131 -0.75 14.72 15.73
CA TYR A 131 -0.73 16.14 16.12
C TYR A 131 -1.76 16.42 17.21
N HIS A 132 -2.95 15.84 17.09
CA HIS A 132 -3.96 15.88 18.14
C HIS A 132 -3.45 15.25 19.45
N LYS A 133 -2.85 14.05 19.39
CA LYS A 133 -2.23 13.42 20.58
C LYS A 133 -1.21 14.35 21.26
N VAL A 134 -0.36 15.04 20.48
CA VAL A 134 0.59 16.04 21.04
C VAL A 134 -0.15 17.19 21.72
N LYS A 135 -1.19 17.75 21.10
CA LYS A 135 -1.98 18.86 21.64
C LYS A 135 -2.72 18.50 22.93
N THR A 136 -3.36 17.34 22.97
CA THR A 136 -4.06 16.84 24.17
C THR A 136 -3.11 16.73 25.34
N VAL A 137 -1.89 16.22 25.13
CA VAL A 137 -0.90 16.04 26.18
C VAL A 137 -0.24 17.37 26.59
N CYS A 138 0.09 18.25 25.65
CA CYS A 138 0.92 19.43 25.92
C CYS A 138 0.13 20.71 26.26
N ILE A 139 -1.07 20.88 25.71
CA ILE A 139 -1.74 22.20 25.67
C ILE A 139 -3.09 22.19 26.40
N SER A 140 -3.62 21.01 26.79
CA SER A 140 -4.88 20.87 27.54
C SER A 140 -6.03 21.71 26.96
N THR A 141 -6.07 21.84 25.64
CA THR A 141 -7.14 22.53 24.92
C THR A 141 -8.17 21.52 24.45
N ASP A 142 -9.45 21.89 24.58
CA ASP A 142 -10.58 21.27 23.87
C ASP A 142 -10.41 21.49 22.37
N TYR A 143 -9.46 20.77 21.76
CA TYR A 143 -9.23 20.79 20.33
C TYR A 143 -10.28 19.88 19.70
N PRO A 144 -11.21 20.39 18.86
CA PRO A 144 -12.29 19.60 18.31
C PRO A 144 -11.72 18.61 17.29
N PHE A 145 -11.47 17.38 17.74
CA PHE A 145 -10.95 16.25 16.95
C PHE A 145 -11.17 14.94 17.71
N PRO A 146 -11.33 13.78 17.04
CA PRO A 146 -10.66 13.43 15.80
C PRO A 146 -11.36 13.85 14.47
N LEU A 147 -10.62 14.17 13.39
CA LEU A 147 -11.19 14.45 12.04
C LEU A 147 -12.06 13.26 11.63
N PHE A 148 -11.63 12.07 12.02
CA PHE A 148 -12.21 10.78 11.66
C PHE A 148 -12.30 9.89 12.91
N ILE A 149 -13.03 8.77 12.87
CA ILE A 149 -13.14 7.86 14.02
C ILE A 149 -11.72 7.43 14.46
N GLU A 150 -11.43 7.37 15.76
CA GLU A 150 -10.10 6.95 16.24
C GLU A 150 -9.75 5.53 15.72
N PRO A 151 -8.52 5.28 15.23
CA PRO A 151 -8.19 3.97 14.68
C PRO A 151 -8.08 2.92 15.79
N GLU A 152 -8.58 1.71 15.54
CA GLU A 152 -8.51 0.58 16.48
C GLU A 152 -7.06 0.15 16.80
N HIS A 153 -6.15 0.44 15.88
CA HIS A 153 -4.72 0.22 16.02
C HIS A 153 -4.02 1.56 15.91
N GLU A 154 -2.92 1.77 16.63
CA GLU A 154 -2.17 3.02 16.85
C GLU A 154 -1.98 4.00 15.67
N CYS A 155 -2.27 3.60 14.42
CA CYS A 155 -2.43 4.47 13.25
C CYS A 155 -3.56 3.95 12.32
N TYR A 156 -4.09 4.85 11.48
CA TYR A 156 -5.02 4.50 10.39
C TYR A 156 -4.38 3.58 9.36
N LYS A 157 -5.13 2.57 8.92
CA LYS A 157 -4.73 1.58 7.90
C LYS A 157 -5.93 1.20 7.04
N GLY A 158 -5.68 0.73 5.81
CA GLY A 158 -6.73 0.19 4.93
C GLY A 158 -7.78 1.23 4.52
N LEU A 159 -7.43 2.51 4.49
CA LEU A 159 -8.38 3.55 4.10
C LEU A 159 -8.59 3.59 2.57
N PHE A 160 -9.77 4.05 2.16
CA PHE A 160 -10.06 4.48 0.81
C PHE A 160 -11.06 5.65 0.82
N TRP A 161 -11.07 6.43 -0.28
CA TRP A 161 -11.97 7.57 -0.48
C TRP A 161 -12.94 7.29 -1.63
N ASP A 162 -14.05 8.03 -1.69
CA ASP A 162 -14.95 7.97 -2.84
C ASP A 162 -14.46 8.86 -3.99
N ASP A 163 -13.32 8.48 -4.55
CA ASP A 163 -12.74 9.05 -5.77
C ASP A 163 -12.34 7.93 -6.73
N ASP A 164 -11.78 8.27 -7.89
CA ASP A 164 -11.43 7.28 -8.92
C ASP A 164 -10.46 6.22 -8.39
N GLU A 165 -9.43 6.67 -7.65
CA GLU A 165 -8.38 5.79 -7.14
C GLU A 165 -8.86 4.92 -5.97
N GLY A 166 -9.64 5.48 -5.05
CA GLY A 166 -10.21 4.74 -3.93
C GLY A 166 -11.27 3.72 -4.38
N ASN A 167 -12.03 4.00 -5.44
CA ASN A 167 -12.94 3.03 -6.05
C ASN A 167 -12.19 1.90 -6.76
N ASP A 168 -11.08 2.19 -7.44
CA ASP A 168 -10.21 1.17 -8.02
C ASP A 168 -9.60 0.25 -6.93
N LYS A 169 -9.14 0.86 -5.81
CA LYS A 169 -8.67 0.12 -4.64
C LYS A 169 -9.74 -0.80 -4.07
N LEU A 170 -10.96 -0.28 -3.87
CA LEU A 170 -12.09 -1.05 -3.38
C LEU A 170 -12.42 -2.23 -4.30
N ASP A 171 -12.54 -2.01 -5.60
CA ASP A 171 -12.84 -3.07 -6.57
C ASP A 171 -11.75 -4.15 -6.57
N THR A 172 -10.48 -3.75 -6.47
CA THR A 172 -9.34 -4.68 -6.41
C THR A 172 -9.40 -5.56 -5.17
N TYR A 173 -9.68 -4.98 -4.01
CA TYR A 173 -9.79 -5.71 -2.75
C TYR A 173 -11.01 -6.64 -2.72
N ILE A 174 -12.15 -6.20 -3.28
CA ILE A 174 -13.33 -7.05 -3.42
C ILE A 174 -13.04 -8.23 -4.36
N ARG A 175 -12.44 -8.01 -5.54
CA ARG A 175 -12.07 -9.11 -6.44
C ARG A 175 -11.12 -10.09 -5.78
N SER A 176 -10.06 -9.60 -5.13
CA SER A 176 -9.11 -10.44 -4.38
C SER A 176 -9.82 -11.28 -3.31
N TYR A 177 -10.81 -10.72 -2.61
CA TYR A 177 -11.65 -11.48 -1.68
C TYR A 177 -12.47 -12.58 -2.39
N LEU A 178 -13.18 -12.24 -3.48
CA LEU A 178 -14.01 -13.20 -4.22
C LEU A 178 -13.18 -14.33 -4.85
N ASP A 179 -12.00 -14.01 -5.38
CA ASP A 179 -11.06 -14.96 -6.00
C ASP A 179 -10.46 -15.95 -4.98
N LYS A 180 -10.54 -15.68 -3.67
CA LYS A 180 -10.21 -16.69 -2.64
C LYS A 180 -11.10 -17.92 -2.73
N PHE A 181 -12.33 -17.75 -3.22
CA PHE A 181 -13.35 -18.79 -3.32
C PHE A 181 -13.54 -19.28 -4.75
N SER A 182 -13.38 -18.40 -5.74
CA SER A 182 -13.60 -18.73 -7.15
C SER A 182 -12.68 -19.86 -7.62
N GLY A 183 -13.27 -20.91 -8.20
CA GLY A 183 -12.53 -22.05 -8.76
C GLY A 183 -11.84 -22.96 -7.73
N LYS A 184 -11.93 -22.66 -6.42
CA LYS A 184 -11.33 -23.49 -5.38
C LYS A 184 -12.33 -24.52 -4.86
N VAL A 185 -11.80 -25.70 -4.59
CA VAL A 185 -12.51 -26.75 -3.86
C VAL A 185 -12.57 -26.35 -2.40
N VAL A 186 -13.71 -25.83 -1.97
CA VAL A 186 -14.02 -25.62 -0.56
C VAL A 186 -14.59 -26.93 -0.02
N SER A 187 -13.98 -27.42 1.06
CA SER A 187 -14.33 -28.68 1.71
C SER A 187 -15.06 -28.37 3.00
N GLN A 188 -16.28 -28.87 3.15
CA GLN A 188 -16.87 -29.01 4.47
C GLN A 188 -16.11 -30.10 5.23
N ASN A 189 -16.04 -30.02 6.56
CA ASN A 189 -15.27 -30.90 7.47
C ASN A 189 -15.48 -32.42 7.30
N ASP A 190 -16.32 -32.91 6.39
CA ASP A 190 -16.41 -34.30 5.97
C ASP A 190 -16.89 -34.44 4.49
N CYS A 191 -15.96 -34.81 3.60
CA CYS A 191 -16.18 -35.53 2.33
C CYS A 191 -16.92 -34.87 1.14
N LYS A 192 -17.33 -33.60 1.15
CA LYS A 192 -17.89 -32.94 -0.05
C LYS A 192 -17.04 -31.76 -0.51
N LYS A 193 -16.37 -31.98 -1.65
CA LYS A 193 -15.62 -30.98 -2.41
C LYS A 193 -16.59 -30.19 -3.28
N PHE A 194 -16.73 -28.88 -3.03
CA PHE A 194 -17.54 -27.99 -3.86
C PHE A 194 -16.64 -26.92 -4.48
N VAL A 195 -16.82 -26.69 -5.79
CA VAL A 195 -16.18 -25.56 -6.47
C VAL A 195 -17.16 -24.41 -6.46
N ILE A 196 -16.76 -23.28 -5.87
CA ILE A 196 -17.55 -22.06 -5.95
C ILE A 196 -17.25 -21.41 -7.29
N GLY A 197 -18.23 -21.45 -8.19
CA GLY A 197 -18.12 -20.92 -9.55
C GLY A 197 -18.62 -19.49 -9.72
N ILE A 198 -18.62 -18.67 -8.67
CA ILE A 198 -19.04 -17.27 -8.80
C ILE A 198 -17.87 -16.48 -9.41
N PRO A 199 -18.06 -15.90 -10.61
CA PRO A 199 -17.01 -15.15 -11.28
C PRO A 199 -16.88 -13.74 -10.67
N SER A 200 -15.66 -13.21 -10.69
CA SER A 200 -15.32 -11.87 -10.20
C SER A 200 -15.51 -10.76 -11.28
N ASP A 201 -16.36 -11.02 -12.29
CA ASP A 201 -16.56 -10.20 -13.48
C ASP A 201 -17.95 -9.54 -13.60
N LYS A 202 -18.77 -9.62 -12.54
CA LYS A 202 -20.16 -9.10 -12.48
C LYS A 202 -21.13 -9.75 -13.47
N SER A 203 -20.79 -10.90 -14.06
CA SER A 203 -21.68 -11.57 -15.02
C SER A 203 -22.93 -12.19 -14.39
N LEU A 204 -22.91 -12.50 -13.09
CA LEU A 204 -24.06 -13.03 -12.35
C LEU A 204 -24.73 -11.94 -11.50
N SER A 205 -26.06 -11.84 -11.57
CA SER A 205 -26.81 -10.98 -10.65
C SER A 205 -26.71 -11.46 -9.20
N ILE A 206 -27.00 -10.58 -8.24
CA ILE A 206 -27.03 -10.91 -6.80
C ILE A 206 -27.98 -12.08 -6.52
N THR A 207 -29.15 -12.09 -7.15
CA THR A 207 -30.15 -13.15 -6.99
C THR A 207 -29.63 -14.49 -7.50
N GLU A 208 -29.02 -14.51 -8.69
CA GLU A 208 -28.43 -15.73 -9.26
C GLU A 208 -27.29 -16.25 -8.40
N ALA A 209 -26.35 -15.38 -8.01
CA ALA A 209 -25.24 -15.74 -7.13
C ALA A 209 -25.74 -16.36 -5.81
N ASN A 210 -26.77 -15.78 -5.20
CA ASN A 210 -27.37 -16.31 -3.99
C ASN A 210 -28.01 -17.70 -4.19
N LEU A 211 -28.58 -18.00 -5.37
CA LEU A 211 -29.14 -19.31 -5.66
C LEU A 211 -28.06 -20.39 -5.89
N TYR A 212 -26.91 -20.02 -6.43
CA TYR A 212 -25.79 -20.94 -6.66
C TYR A 212 -25.05 -21.35 -5.38
N LEU A 213 -25.05 -20.49 -4.36
CA LEU A 213 -24.34 -20.77 -3.11
C LEU A 213 -25.07 -21.82 -2.26
N PRO A 214 -24.38 -22.90 -1.85
CA PRO A 214 -24.99 -23.91 -0.98
C PRO A 214 -25.25 -23.34 0.42
N PRO A 215 -26.28 -23.83 1.15
CA PRO A 215 -26.64 -23.29 2.46
C PRO A 215 -25.50 -23.32 3.50
N TRP A 216 -24.67 -24.36 3.48
CA TRP A 216 -23.53 -24.46 4.40
C TRP A 216 -22.51 -23.35 4.18
N PHE A 217 -22.25 -22.98 2.91
CA PHE A 217 -21.30 -21.91 2.59
C PHE A 217 -21.80 -20.56 3.09
N LYS A 218 -23.10 -20.28 2.93
CA LYS A 218 -23.71 -19.06 3.48
C LYS A 218 -23.65 -19.01 5.00
N SER A 219 -23.65 -20.17 5.67
CA SER A 219 -23.52 -20.24 7.12
C SER A 219 -22.07 -20.06 7.59
N GLU A 220 -21.09 -20.52 6.82
CA GLU A 220 -19.66 -20.39 7.13
C GLU A 220 -19.09 -19.02 6.73
N HIS A 221 -19.64 -18.42 5.67
CA HIS A 221 -19.26 -17.13 5.10
C HIS A 221 -20.47 -16.20 4.93
N PRO A 222 -21.16 -15.81 6.01
CA PRO A 222 -22.34 -14.93 5.95
C PRO A 222 -22.04 -13.58 5.27
N GLU A 223 -20.81 -13.12 5.36
CA GLU A 223 -20.33 -11.86 4.78
C GLU A 223 -20.17 -11.87 3.26
N PHE A 224 -20.08 -13.05 2.63
CA PHE A 224 -19.81 -13.18 1.20
C PHE A 224 -20.82 -12.41 0.34
N MET A 225 -22.11 -12.56 0.64
CA MET A 225 -23.15 -11.89 -0.14
C MET A 225 -23.18 -10.38 0.10
N HIS A 226 -22.71 -9.89 1.25
CA HIS A 226 -22.54 -8.45 1.48
C HIS A 226 -21.43 -7.88 0.60
N VAL A 227 -20.29 -8.57 0.54
CA VAL A 227 -19.16 -8.18 -0.34
C VAL A 227 -19.57 -8.24 -1.82
N TYR A 228 -20.22 -9.32 -2.24
CA TYR A 228 -20.70 -9.45 -3.62
C TYR A 228 -21.74 -8.39 -3.98
N SER A 229 -22.66 -8.06 -3.08
CA SER A 229 -23.65 -7.01 -3.31
C SER A 229 -22.99 -5.64 -3.50
N LEU A 230 -22.00 -5.30 -2.68
CA LEU A 230 -21.21 -4.07 -2.81
C LEU A 230 -20.45 -4.02 -4.15
N PHE A 231 -19.91 -5.16 -4.61
CA PHE A 231 -19.24 -5.26 -5.90
C PHE A 231 -20.18 -4.94 -7.06
N MET A 232 -21.41 -5.44 -7.00
CA MET A 232 -22.38 -5.32 -8.09
C MET A 232 -22.96 -3.91 -8.27
N LEU A 233 -22.81 -3.03 -7.28
CA LEU A 233 -23.28 -1.65 -7.39
C LEU A 233 -22.54 -0.89 -8.48
N ASP A 234 -23.27 0.01 -9.14
CA ASP A 234 -22.65 1.09 -9.88
C ASP A 234 -22.07 2.15 -8.92
N ARG A 235 -21.33 3.11 -9.48
CA ARG A 235 -20.63 4.12 -8.69
C ARG A 235 -21.59 5.02 -7.89
N LEU A 236 -22.71 5.44 -8.47
CA LEU A 236 -23.64 6.36 -7.81
C LEU A 236 -24.37 5.67 -6.64
N GLN A 237 -24.81 4.43 -6.86
CA GLN A 237 -25.40 3.59 -5.82
C GLN A 237 -24.41 3.35 -4.69
N ARG A 238 -23.15 3.06 -5.04
CA ARG A 238 -22.08 2.84 -4.08
C ARG A 238 -21.79 4.08 -3.24
N THR A 239 -21.64 5.25 -3.84
CA THR A 239 -21.50 6.53 -3.12
C THR A 239 -22.61 6.72 -2.09
N THR A 240 -23.85 6.42 -2.48
CA THR A 240 -25.02 6.57 -1.61
C THR A 240 -24.92 5.60 -0.42
N GLN A 241 -24.63 4.31 -0.67
CA GLN A 241 -24.49 3.32 0.40
C GLN A 241 -23.30 3.58 1.32
N LEU A 242 -22.17 4.05 0.80
CA LEU A 242 -21.00 4.43 1.60
C LEU A 242 -21.30 5.63 2.50
N THR A 243 -22.15 6.56 2.04
CA THR A 243 -22.58 7.72 2.84
C THR A 243 -23.56 7.31 3.95
N GLU A 244 -24.50 6.42 3.63
CA GLU A 244 -25.48 5.90 4.60
C GLU A 244 -24.85 4.93 5.61
N MET A 245 -23.76 4.26 5.22
CA MET A 245 -22.95 3.35 6.03
C MET A 245 -23.77 2.30 6.80
N ASN A 246 -24.64 1.58 6.09
CA ASN A 246 -25.44 0.51 6.67
C ASN A 246 -24.58 -0.68 7.16
N GLU A 247 -25.15 -1.53 8.03
CA GLU A 247 -24.45 -2.66 8.66
C GLU A 247 -23.87 -3.66 7.64
N SER A 248 -24.57 -3.90 6.53
CA SER A 248 -24.06 -4.80 5.48
C SER A 248 -22.83 -4.23 4.79
N THR A 249 -22.80 -2.92 4.53
CA THR A 249 -21.64 -2.24 3.93
C THR A 249 -20.46 -2.25 4.90
N GLN A 250 -20.68 -1.94 6.18
CA GLN A 250 -19.64 -2.01 7.20
C GLN A 250 -19.05 -3.42 7.32
N THR A 251 -19.91 -4.45 7.30
CA THR A 251 -19.49 -5.86 7.35
C THR A 251 -18.67 -6.24 6.12
N ALA A 252 -19.12 -5.84 4.93
CA ALA A 252 -18.38 -6.07 3.68
C ALA A 252 -16.99 -5.41 3.70
N LEU A 253 -16.92 -4.14 4.08
CA LEU A 253 -15.68 -3.38 4.15
C LEU A 253 -14.70 -3.96 5.19
N ARG A 254 -15.19 -4.29 6.39
CA ARG A 254 -14.38 -4.95 7.43
C ARG A 254 -13.84 -6.30 6.95
N CYS A 255 -14.65 -7.09 6.27
CA CYS A 255 -14.26 -8.40 5.72
C CYS A 255 -13.10 -8.29 4.72
N ILE A 256 -13.16 -7.31 3.81
CA ILE A 256 -12.08 -7.07 2.84
C ILE A 256 -10.91 -6.28 3.44
N GLY A 257 -11.01 -5.84 4.71
CA GLY A 257 -9.95 -5.11 5.39
C GLY A 257 -9.78 -3.67 4.92
N LEU A 258 -10.87 -3.04 4.47
CA LEU A 258 -10.91 -1.63 4.09
C LEU A 258 -11.83 -0.82 5.01
N THR A 259 -11.58 0.49 5.12
CA THR A 259 -12.40 1.44 5.85
C THR A 259 -12.65 2.68 4.99
N PHE A 260 -13.92 3.04 4.82
CA PHE A 260 -14.30 4.22 4.04
C PHE A 260 -13.99 5.50 4.81
N CYS A 261 -13.27 6.43 4.18
CA CYS A 261 -12.95 7.72 4.73
C CYS A 261 -13.71 8.82 3.96
N ASN A 262 -14.57 9.55 4.66
CA ASN A 262 -15.37 10.64 4.10
C ASN A 262 -14.72 12.02 4.29
N ILE A 263 -13.48 12.07 4.78
CA ILE A 263 -12.75 13.31 5.02
C ILE A 263 -12.34 13.94 3.69
N THR A 264 -12.70 15.21 3.51
CA THR A 264 -12.39 15.95 2.30
C THR A 264 -10.93 16.39 2.28
N VAL A 265 -10.41 16.69 1.08
CA VAL A 265 -9.06 17.25 0.92
C VAL A 265 -8.92 18.57 1.70
N ASP A 266 -9.92 19.43 1.66
CA ASP A 266 -9.91 20.72 2.39
C ASP A 266 -9.84 20.52 3.91
N GLN A 267 -10.49 19.49 4.46
CA GLN A 267 -10.39 19.14 5.88
C GLN A 267 -8.98 18.64 6.23
N LEU A 268 -8.37 17.81 5.38
CA LEU A 268 -6.99 17.36 5.56
C LEU A 268 -6.01 18.55 5.55
N THR A 269 -6.14 19.45 4.57
CA THR A 269 -5.19 20.55 4.38
C THR A 269 -5.32 21.65 5.44
N SER A 270 -6.54 21.97 5.89
CA SER A 270 -6.78 22.99 6.92
C SER A 270 -6.27 22.59 8.31
N SER A 271 -6.10 21.29 8.58
CA SER A 271 -5.66 20.76 9.87
C SER A 271 -4.16 20.96 10.18
N LEU A 272 -3.40 21.58 9.27
CA LEU A 272 -1.93 21.58 9.28
C LEU A 272 -1.30 22.84 9.89
N SER A 273 -2.12 23.77 10.40
CA SER A 273 -1.60 25.00 11.02
C SER A 273 -0.87 24.72 12.35
N GLY A 274 0.35 25.25 12.47
CA GLY A 274 1.14 25.21 13.71
C GLY A 274 1.99 23.95 13.92
N ILE A 275 2.13 23.08 12.92
CA ILE A 275 3.02 21.91 12.98
C ILE A 275 4.50 22.33 12.96
N ASP A 276 4.80 23.49 12.37
CA ASP A 276 6.17 23.94 12.16
C ASP A 276 6.95 24.23 13.45
N THR A 277 6.26 24.39 14.58
CA THR A 277 6.87 24.72 15.89
C THR A 277 6.93 23.54 16.84
N LEU A 278 6.40 22.36 16.47
CA LEU A 278 6.40 21.19 17.37
C LEU A 278 7.80 20.72 17.75
N TYR A 279 8.79 20.89 16.87
CA TYR A 279 10.17 20.48 17.14
C TYR A 279 10.81 21.21 18.34
N GLU A 280 10.24 22.34 18.76
CA GLU A 280 10.68 23.10 19.93
C GLU A 280 10.24 22.45 21.25
N ILE A 281 9.23 21.55 21.21
CA ILE A 281 8.63 20.89 22.37
C ILE A 281 9.49 19.69 22.82
N GLY A 282 9.55 19.47 24.13
CA GLY A 282 10.05 18.21 24.72
C GLY A 282 11.52 17.89 24.41
N GLY A 283 12.32 18.89 24.03
CA GLY A 283 13.72 18.68 23.70
C GLY A 283 13.97 17.98 22.35
N TYR A 284 12.95 17.80 21.50
CA TYR A 284 13.07 17.11 20.21
C TYR A 284 14.15 17.74 19.31
N LYS A 285 14.31 19.07 19.34
CA LYS A 285 15.41 19.80 18.67
C LYS A 285 16.82 19.28 18.98
N SER A 286 17.03 18.62 20.12
CA SER A 286 18.35 18.09 20.51
C SER A 286 18.72 16.77 19.81
N VAL A 287 17.79 16.18 19.04
CA VAL A 287 17.94 14.85 18.44
C VAL A 287 18.71 14.89 17.09
N GLY A 288 19.22 16.05 16.67
CA GLY A 288 19.96 16.18 15.41
C GLY A 288 19.01 16.04 14.21
N LEU A 289 18.11 17.02 14.10
CA LEU A 289 17.03 17.00 13.11
C LEU A 289 17.50 17.54 11.77
N VAL A 290 17.06 16.90 10.70
CA VAL A 290 17.18 17.37 9.32
C VAL A 290 15.79 17.70 8.77
N ASN A 291 15.72 18.58 7.77
CA ASN A 291 14.51 18.85 7.02
C ASN A 291 14.86 18.83 5.53
N THR A 292 14.64 17.69 4.89
CA THR A 292 14.95 17.51 3.48
C THR A 292 13.66 17.48 2.65
N PRO A 293 13.71 17.94 1.38
CA PRO A 293 12.60 17.71 0.46
C PRO A 293 12.39 16.22 0.23
N GLY A 294 11.21 15.83 -0.25
CA GLY A 294 11.02 14.48 -0.78
C GLY A 294 11.88 14.29 -2.04
N SER A 295 12.56 13.15 -2.17
CA SER A 295 13.36 12.83 -3.36
C SER A 295 12.49 12.45 -4.57
N GLY A 296 11.26 11.98 -4.31
CA GLY A 296 10.34 11.45 -5.32
C GLY A 296 10.84 10.15 -5.99
N GLN A 297 11.90 9.53 -5.47
CA GLN A 297 12.49 8.32 -6.03
C GLN A 297 12.45 7.17 -5.04
N GLY A 298 11.86 6.06 -5.47
CA GLY A 298 11.81 4.83 -4.69
C GLY A 298 13.10 4.03 -4.75
N CYS A 299 13.40 3.32 -3.66
CA CYS A 299 14.47 2.33 -3.61
C CYS A 299 13.94 0.89 -3.74
N LEU A 300 14.79 -0.01 -4.23
CA LEU A 300 14.48 -1.44 -4.41
C LEU A 300 14.02 -2.16 -3.14
N GLY A 301 14.48 -1.71 -1.96
CA GLY A 301 14.11 -2.35 -0.70
C GLY A 301 12.63 -2.16 -0.33
N GLN A 302 11.91 -1.25 -1.01
CA GLN A 302 10.46 -1.15 -0.86
C GLN A 302 9.72 -2.38 -1.39
N LEU A 303 10.30 -3.09 -2.36
CA LEU A 303 9.71 -4.27 -2.99
C LEU A 303 9.90 -5.54 -2.14
N PHE A 304 10.01 -5.38 -0.82
CA PHE A 304 10.06 -6.47 0.14
C PHE A 304 8.72 -6.54 0.86
N MET A 305 8.11 -7.72 0.81
CA MET A 305 6.84 -8.02 1.47
C MET A 305 7.08 -9.05 2.58
N ARG A 306 6.32 -8.97 3.68
CA ARG A 306 6.39 -9.93 4.77
C ARG A 306 5.67 -11.22 4.36
N ASN A 307 6.40 -12.20 3.84
CA ASN A 307 5.90 -13.57 3.72
C ASN A 307 6.46 -14.41 4.86
N VAL A 308 5.59 -14.99 5.69
CA VAL A 308 5.98 -15.78 6.87
C VAL A 308 6.66 -17.10 6.46
N LEU A 309 6.54 -17.50 5.18
CA LEU A 309 7.00 -18.80 4.68
C LEU A 309 7.94 -18.76 3.46
N ASP A 310 8.12 -17.64 2.78
CA ASP A 310 8.98 -17.55 1.59
C ASP A 310 9.81 -16.25 1.57
N LEU A 311 11.11 -16.39 1.28
CA LEU A 311 12.00 -15.25 1.06
C LEU A 311 11.41 -14.30 0.00
N ALA A 312 11.52 -12.99 0.26
CA ALA A 312 11.03 -11.92 -0.59
C ALA A 312 11.28 -12.16 -2.09
N LEU A 313 10.21 -12.10 -2.89
CA LEU A 313 10.20 -12.22 -4.35
C LEU A 313 10.77 -10.96 -5.03
N THR A 314 11.95 -10.49 -4.64
CA THR A 314 12.60 -9.33 -5.28
C THR A 314 13.74 -9.84 -6.16
N PRO A 315 13.98 -9.30 -7.37
CA PRO A 315 15.17 -9.65 -8.15
C PRO A 315 16.43 -9.27 -7.33
N LEU A 316 17.08 -10.26 -6.71
CA LEU A 316 18.10 -10.09 -5.67
C LEU A 316 19.46 -9.62 -6.21
N SER A 317 19.69 -9.71 -7.52
CA SER A 317 21.00 -9.46 -8.14
C SER A 317 21.40 -7.99 -8.18
N GLU A 318 20.45 -7.07 -8.36
CA GLU A 318 20.72 -5.61 -8.41
C GLU A 318 20.56 -4.89 -7.07
N CYS A 319 20.16 -5.60 -6.02
CA CYS A 319 19.77 -4.98 -4.75
C CYS A 319 21.00 -4.70 -3.85
N SER A 320 21.25 -3.41 -3.56
CA SER A 320 22.32 -2.99 -2.65
C SER A 320 22.16 -3.58 -1.25
N GLN A 321 23.25 -3.68 -0.47
CA GLN A 321 23.17 -4.15 0.92
C GLN A 321 22.22 -3.30 1.77
N PHE A 322 22.18 -1.98 1.53
CA PHE A 322 21.23 -1.08 2.17
C PHE A 322 19.78 -1.43 1.82
N SER A 323 19.48 -1.61 0.54
CA SER A 323 18.13 -1.97 0.08
C SER A 323 17.67 -3.33 0.63
N LYS A 324 18.57 -4.30 0.74
CA LYS A 324 18.30 -5.58 1.42
C LYS A 324 17.98 -5.36 2.89
N ALA A 325 18.83 -4.64 3.63
CA ALA A 325 18.61 -4.39 5.05
C ALA A 325 17.30 -3.61 5.32
N PHE A 326 17.05 -2.53 4.55
CA PHE A 326 15.82 -1.76 4.58
C PHE A 326 14.59 -2.65 4.34
N GLY A 327 14.62 -3.46 3.28
CA GLY A 327 13.53 -4.33 2.90
C GLY A 327 13.26 -5.45 3.90
N TYR A 328 14.30 -6.12 4.41
CA TYR A 328 14.15 -7.19 5.40
C TYR A 328 13.64 -6.70 6.75
N VAL A 329 14.12 -5.53 7.20
CA VAL A 329 13.75 -5.02 8.53
C VAL A 329 12.35 -4.44 8.52
N LEU A 330 11.99 -3.68 7.50
CA LEU A 330 10.74 -2.92 7.49
C LEU A 330 9.63 -3.58 6.67
N THR A 331 9.97 -4.46 5.72
CA THR A 331 9.02 -5.13 4.81
C THR A 331 7.99 -4.16 4.24
N PRO A 332 8.40 -3.14 3.46
CA PRO A 332 7.57 -1.97 3.21
C PRO A 332 6.35 -2.22 2.33
N ALA A 333 6.39 -3.23 1.44
CA ALA A 333 5.28 -3.56 0.57
C ALA A 333 4.25 -4.44 1.29
N ARG A 334 2.97 -4.11 1.09
CA ARG A 334 1.82 -4.94 1.46
C ARG A 334 1.52 -5.97 0.37
N GLN A 335 1.65 -5.56 -0.89
CA GLN A 335 1.42 -6.39 -2.08
C GLN A 335 2.38 -5.96 -3.18
N ILE A 336 2.81 -6.91 -4.00
CA ILE A 336 3.64 -6.67 -5.19
C ILE A 336 3.04 -7.48 -6.33
N ASP A 337 2.74 -6.82 -7.44
CA ASP A 337 2.24 -7.43 -8.66
C ASP A 337 3.27 -7.24 -9.78
N MET A 338 3.74 -8.35 -10.36
CA MET A 338 4.72 -8.32 -11.44
C MET A 338 4.02 -8.40 -12.79
N ASN A 339 4.30 -7.45 -13.68
CA ASN A 339 3.70 -7.35 -15.01
C ASN A 339 4.73 -7.39 -16.15
N ALA A 340 5.97 -7.80 -15.86
CA ALA A 340 7.04 -7.82 -16.84
C ALA A 340 6.70 -8.75 -18.03
N LYS A 341 6.70 -8.18 -19.24
CA LYS A 341 6.52 -8.91 -20.50
C LYS A 341 7.84 -8.94 -21.26
N PHE A 342 8.29 -10.15 -21.59
CA PHE A 342 9.51 -10.40 -22.35
C PHE A 342 9.13 -10.92 -23.74
N ILE A 343 9.67 -10.33 -24.80
CA ILE A 343 9.64 -10.96 -26.12
C ILE A 343 10.89 -11.83 -26.22
N VAL A 344 10.67 -13.13 -26.37
CA VAL A 344 11.74 -14.07 -26.72
C VAL A 344 11.65 -14.29 -28.22
N ASN A 345 12.67 -13.81 -28.95
CA ASN A 345 12.79 -14.06 -30.38
C ASN A 345 13.35 -15.47 -30.59
N GLY A 346 12.46 -16.45 -30.75
CA GLY A 346 12.77 -17.87 -30.87
C GLY A 346 11.52 -18.72 -31.10
N ASP A 347 11.68 -20.03 -31.37
CA ASP A 347 10.56 -20.95 -31.54
C ASP A 347 9.89 -21.18 -30.16
N GLY A 348 8.69 -20.61 -29.96
CA GLY A 348 8.07 -20.44 -28.63
C GLY A 348 7.87 -21.74 -27.83
N ASP A 349 7.81 -22.89 -28.51
CA ASP A 349 7.70 -24.21 -27.90
C ASP A 349 8.99 -24.68 -27.21
N ILE A 350 10.16 -24.21 -27.64
CA ILE A 350 11.47 -24.58 -27.06
C ILE A 350 11.73 -23.80 -25.77
N VAL A 351 11.39 -22.51 -25.77
CA VAL A 351 11.59 -21.60 -24.64
C VAL A 351 10.64 -21.96 -23.48
N ALA A 352 9.36 -22.23 -23.76
CA ALA A 352 8.40 -22.64 -22.75
C ALA A 352 8.75 -24.01 -22.13
N LYS A 353 9.26 -24.96 -22.93
CA LYS A 353 9.73 -26.26 -22.42
C LYS A 353 10.97 -26.13 -21.54
N ARG A 354 11.92 -25.24 -21.86
CA ARG A 354 13.12 -25.01 -21.03
C ARG A 354 12.78 -24.37 -19.68
N LEU A 355 11.92 -23.34 -19.68
CA LEU A 355 11.47 -22.67 -18.44
C LEU A 355 10.69 -23.60 -17.48
N LEU A 356 9.98 -24.60 -18.02
CA LEU A 356 9.25 -25.60 -17.23
C LEU A 356 10.15 -26.74 -16.72
N LEU A 357 11.28 -27.03 -17.38
CA LEU A 357 12.20 -28.10 -16.99
C LEU A 357 13.22 -27.68 -15.92
N GLU A 358 13.48 -26.39 -15.76
CA GLU A 358 14.42 -25.88 -14.73
C GLU A 358 13.73 -25.50 -13.40
N ASN A 359 12.39 -25.57 -13.34
CA ASN A 359 11.59 -25.40 -12.12
C ASN A 359 11.07 -26.74 -11.55
N GLN A 360 11.63 -27.87 -11.99
CA GLN A 360 11.50 -29.21 -11.39
C GLN A 360 12.86 -29.66 -10.89
#